data_AF-A0A6V7I9N1-F1
#
_entry.id   AF-A0A6V7I9N1-F1
#
_cell.length_a   1.000
_cell.length_b   1.000
_cell.length_c   1.000
_cell.angle_alpha   90.00
_cell.angle_beta   90.00
_cell.angle_gamma   90.00
#
_symmetry.space_group_name_H-M   'P 1'
#
loop_
_entity.id
_entity.type
_entity.pdbx_description
1 polymer ?
#
loop_
_entity_poly.entity_id
_entity_poly.type
_entity_poly.pdbx_seq_one_letter_code
_entity_poly.pdbx_strand_id
1 'polypeptide(L)'
;FGKFCPRTVLIDLEPSVIDEIRTGAYRQLFDSSSLITGKEDAANNFSRGYYTVGHEMIDLIMDRIRKVCENCTKLSGFIVF
;
A
#
# COMPACT_ATOMS: atom_id res chain seq x y z
N PHE A 1 -23.63 -13.24 -3.10
CA PHE A 1 -22.87 -13.17 -1.83
C PHE A 1 -21.81 -12.08 -1.98
N GLY A 2 -21.68 -11.19 -0.99
CA GLY A 2 -20.75 -10.05 -1.08
C GLY A 2 -19.29 -10.50 -0.99
N LYS A 3 -18.41 -9.85 -1.76
CA LYS A 3 -16.96 -10.01 -1.63
C LYS A 3 -16.50 -9.16 -0.45
N PHE A 4 -15.81 -9.78 0.51
CA PHE A 4 -15.16 -9.06 1.61
C PHE A 4 -13.71 -8.75 1.22
N CYS A 5 -13.34 -7.47 1.23
CA CYS A 5 -11.97 -7.01 0.97
C CYS A 5 -11.35 -6.45 2.26
N PRO A 6 -10.08 -6.75 2.56
CA PRO A 6 -9.37 -6.14 3.69
C PRO A 6 -9.26 -4.61 3.54
N ARG A 7 -9.35 -3.89 4.66
CA ARG A 7 -9.08 -2.45 4.74
C ARG A 7 -7.59 -2.22 4.99
N THR A 8 -6.79 -2.51 3.99
CA THR A 8 -5.32 -2.43 4.06
C THR A 8 -4.80 -1.62 2.88
N VAL A 9 -3.65 -0.97 3.05
CA VAL A 9 -2.83 -0.43 1.96
C VAL A 9 -1.46 -1.07 2.10
N LEU A 10 -1.04 -1.82 1.10
CA LEU A 10 0.25 -2.49 1.03
C LEU A 10 1.15 -1.68 0.11
N ILE A 11 2.33 -1.32 0.61
CA ILE A 11 3.22 -0.34 -0.01
C ILE A 11 4.63 -0.94 0.00
N ASP A 12 5.26 -0.91 -1.16
CA ASP A 12 6.69 -1.18 -1.28
C ASP A 12 7.29 -0.19 -2.31
N LEU A 13 8.56 0.17 -2.12
CA LEU A 13 9.27 1.07 -3.03
C LEU A 13 9.70 0.34 -4.31
N GLU A 14 9.73 -0.99 -4.28
CA GLU A 14 9.97 -1.82 -5.45
C GLU A 14 8.84 -2.87 -5.66
N PRO A 15 8.71 -3.48 -6.85
CA PRO A 15 7.52 -4.26 -7.16
C PRO A 15 7.52 -5.69 -6.64
N SER A 16 8.69 -6.27 -6.32
CA SER A 16 8.87 -7.72 -6.17
C SER A 16 7.88 -8.36 -5.18
N VAL A 17 7.84 -7.86 -3.93
CA VAL A 17 7.01 -8.44 -2.86
C VAL A 17 5.51 -8.24 -3.12
N ILE A 18 5.12 -7.08 -3.64
CA ILE A 18 3.71 -6.79 -3.93
C ILE A 18 3.22 -7.60 -5.15
N ASP A 19 4.08 -7.84 -6.14
CA ASP A 19 3.72 -8.64 -7.32
C ASP A 19 3.54 -10.13 -6.96
N GLU A 20 4.24 -10.64 -5.95
CA GLU A 20 3.94 -11.96 -5.36
C GLU A 20 2.53 -12.00 -4.76
N ILE A 21 2.08 -10.94 -4.09
CA ILE A 21 0.71 -10.85 -3.57
C ILE A 21 -0.31 -10.81 -4.72
N ARG A 22 0.00 -10.07 -5.79
CA ARG A 22 -0.87 -9.94 -6.98
C ARG A 22 -1.03 -11.24 -7.76
N THR A 23 -0.06 -12.15 -7.67
CA THR A 23 -0.06 -13.43 -8.39
C THR A 23 -0.32 -14.64 -7.49
N GLY A 24 -0.18 -14.46 -6.17
CA GLY A 24 -0.27 -15.52 -5.18
C GLY A 24 -1.68 -16.03 -4.87
N ALA A 25 -1.77 -16.92 -3.87
CA ALA A 25 -3.01 -17.58 -3.47
C ALA A 25 -4.13 -16.59 -3.09
N TYR A 26 -3.76 -15.43 -2.54
CA TYR A 26 -4.69 -14.38 -2.10
C TYR A 26 -4.87 -13.24 -3.11
N ARG A 27 -4.48 -13.40 -4.37
CA ARG A 27 -4.58 -12.36 -5.41
C ARG A 27 -5.97 -11.72 -5.57
N GLN A 28 -7.04 -12.45 -5.24
CA GLN A 28 -8.41 -11.95 -5.34
C GLN A 28 -8.91 -11.29 -4.05
N LEU A 29 -8.17 -11.42 -2.94
CA LEU A 29 -8.57 -10.92 -1.63
C LEU A 29 -8.45 -9.39 -1.54
N PHE A 30 -7.35 -8.84 -2.06
CA PHE A 30 -7.05 -7.42 -1.98
C PHE A 30 -7.66 -6.64 -3.14
N ASP A 31 -7.93 -5.35 -2.89
CA ASP A 31 -8.22 -4.39 -3.95
C ASP A 31 -6.92 -4.02 -4.67
N SER A 32 -6.88 -4.08 -6.00
CA SER A 32 -5.69 -3.72 -6.76
C SER A 32 -5.23 -2.29 -6.50
N SER A 33 -6.15 -1.39 -6.17
CA SER A 33 -5.85 0.00 -5.83
C SER A 33 -5.19 0.17 -4.46
N SER A 34 -5.19 -0.86 -3.61
CA SER A 34 -4.52 -0.87 -2.31
C SER A 34 -3.14 -1.53 -2.33
N LEU A 35 -2.67 -1.97 -3.50
CA LEU A 35 -1.34 -2.55 -3.73
C LEU A 35 -0.46 -1.55 -4.49
N ILE A 36 0.36 -0.79 -3.77
CA ILE A 36 1.18 0.30 -4.30
C ILE A 36 2.64 -0.14 -4.40
N THR A 37 3.25 0.09 -5.56
CA THR A 37 4.66 -0.23 -5.83
C THR A 37 5.36 0.98 -6.44
N GLY A 38 6.58 1.25 -5.99
CA GLY A 38 7.50 2.14 -6.67
C GLY A 38 8.28 1.42 -7.79
N LYS A 39 9.38 2.03 -8.22
CA LYS A 39 10.27 1.49 -9.26
C LYS A 39 11.70 1.25 -8.75
N GLU A 40 12.03 1.80 -7.60
CA GLU A 40 13.39 1.82 -7.06
C GLU A 40 13.33 1.53 -5.57
N ASP A 41 14.24 0.70 -5.06
CA ASP A 41 14.29 0.40 -3.63
C ASP A 41 14.91 1.55 -2.80
N ALA A 42 14.82 1.43 -1.47
CA ALA A 42 15.56 2.31 -0.57
C ALA A 42 17.04 1.91 -0.41
N ALA A 43 17.47 0.77 -0.96
CA ALA A 43 18.82 0.23 -0.81
C ALA A 43 19.34 0.21 0.65
N ASN A 44 18.50 -0.19 1.61
CA ASN A 44 18.80 -0.16 3.05
C ASN A 44 19.20 1.23 3.60
N ASN A 45 18.84 2.31 2.90
CA ASN A 45 19.18 3.68 3.27
C ASN A 45 17.93 4.46 3.73
N PHE A 46 17.90 4.83 5.01
CA PHE A 46 16.81 5.61 5.58
C PHE A 46 16.59 6.95 4.87
N SER A 47 17.66 7.67 4.54
CA SER A 47 17.55 8.94 3.82
C SER A 47 16.93 8.76 2.44
N ARG A 48 17.25 7.66 1.77
CA ARG A 48 16.66 7.35 0.46
C ARG A 48 15.15 7.12 0.59
N GLY A 49 14.77 6.27 1.55
CA GLY A 49 13.36 5.99 1.85
C GLY A 49 12.57 7.22 2.30
N TYR A 50 13.15 8.09 3.14
CA TYR A 50 12.41 9.21 3.71
C TYR A 50 12.42 10.48 2.84
N TYR A 51 13.57 10.88 2.31
CA TYR A 51 13.73 12.19 1.66
C TYR A 51 13.65 12.15 0.13
N THR A 52 13.86 10.99 -0.49
CA THR A 52 13.97 10.89 -1.96
C THR A 52 12.90 9.96 -2.52
N VAL A 53 13.24 8.69 -2.80
CA VAL A 53 12.36 7.71 -3.42
C VAL A 53 11.00 7.59 -2.72
N GLY A 54 10.96 7.48 -1.39
CA GLY A 54 9.67 7.39 -0.70
C GLY A 54 8.92 8.71 -0.63
N HIS A 55 9.62 9.85 -0.71
CA HIS A 55 8.98 11.17 -0.78
C HIS A 55 8.17 11.32 -2.09
N GLU A 56 8.67 10.80 -3.20
CA GLU A 56 7.97 10.82 -4.49
C GLU A 56 6.63 10.05 -4.46
N MET A 57 6.48 9.08 -3.54
CA MET A 57 5.29 8.23 -3.43
C MET A 57 4.27 8.73 -2.41
N ILE A 58 4.61 9.73 -1.58
CA ILE A 58 3.80 10.09 -0.41
C ILE A 58 2.39 10.54 -0.80
N ASP A 59 2.25 11.35 -1.84
CA ASP A 59 0.95 11.88 -2.26
C ASP A 59 0.02 10.77 -2.75
N LEU A 60 0.56 9.82 -3.51
CA LEU A 60 -0.17 8.65 -3.98
C LEU A 60 -0.63 7.78 -2.79
N ILE A 61 0.27 7.51 -1.85
CA ILE A 61 -0.01 6.72 -0.65
C ILE A 61 -1.10 7.38 0.19
N MET A 62 -0.99 8.69 0.43
CA MET A 62 -1.95 9.46 1.21
C MET A 62 -3.34 9.48 0.55
N ASP A 63 -3.43 9.58 -0.78
CA ASP A 63 -4.71 9.47 -1.50
C ASP A 63 -5.35 8.07 -1.35
N ARG A 64 -4.55 6.99 -1.37
CA ARG A 64 -5.08 5.63 -1.16
C ARG A 64 -5.54 5.41 0.28
N ILE A 65 -4.77 5.86 1.27
CA ILE A 65 -5.18 5.81 2.67
C ILE A 65 -6.48 6.59 2.86
N ARG A 66 -6.59 7.80 2.31
CA ARG A 66 -7.81 8.62 2.37
C ARG A 66 -9.03 7.85 1.83
N LYS A 67 -8.92 7.24 0.65
CA LYS A 67 -10.02 6.45 0.05
C LYS A 67 -10.45 5.27 0.92
N VAL A 68 -9.52 4.57 1.57
CA VAL A 68 -9.85 3.49 2.52
C VAL A 68 -10.57 4.05 3.75
N CYS A 69 -10.12 5.19 4.27
CA CYS A 69 -10.72 5.87 5.41
C CYS A 69 -12.13 6.40 5.11
N GLU A 70 -12.37 6.98 3.94
CA GLU A 70 -13.69 7.48 3.50
C GLU A 70 -14.73 6.36 3.43
N ASN A 71 -14.30 5.13 3.18
CA ASN A 71 -15.17 3.96 3.21
C ASN A 71 -15.48 3.45 4.63
N CYS A 72 -14.97 4.09 5.69
CA CYS A 72 -15.25 3.75 7.09
C CYS A 72 -16.30 4.72 7.65
N THR A 73 -17.39 4.19 8.23
CA THR A 73 -18.37 5.03 8.94
C THR A 73 -17.77 5.69 10.19
N LYS A 74 -16.85 5.00 10.86
CA LYS A 74 -16.09 5.52 12.01
C LYS A 74 -14.72 4.87 12.06
N LEU A 75 -13.68 5.64 11.72
CA LEU A 75 -12.30 5.20 11.82
C LEU A 75 -11.75 5.43 13.24
N SER A 76 -11.14 4.41 13.85
CA SER A 76 -10.53 4.53 15.18
C SER A 76 -9.03 4.83 15.14
N GLY A 77 -8.33 4.38 14.10
CA GLY A 77 -6.88 4.53 13.98
C GLY A 77 -6.28 3.60 12.94
N PHE A 78 -4.96 3.50 12.94
CA PHE A 78 -4.16 2.71 12.01
C PHE A 78 -3.29 1.71 12.75
N ILE A 79 -2.96 0.60 12.09
CA ILE A 79 -1.90 -0.32 12.49
C ILE A 79 -0.88 -0.30 11.36
N VAL A 80 0.39 -0.03 11.69
CA VAL A 80 1.49 0.08 10.73
C VAL A 80 2.47 -1.06 10.99
N PHE A 81 2.90 -1.73 9.93
CA PHE A 81 3.81 -2.87 9.94
C PHE A 81 5.05 -2.55 9.10
#